data_AF-A0A382CBT4-F1
#
_entry.id   AF-A0A382CBT4-F1
#
_cell.length_a   1.000
_cell.length_b   1.000
_cell.length_c   1.000
_cell.angle_alpha   90.00
_cell.angle_beta   90.00
_cell.angle_gamma   90.00
#
_symmetry.space_group_name_H-M   'P 1'
#
loop_
_entity.id
_entity.type
_entity.pdbx_description
1 polymer ?
#
loop_
_entity_poly.entity_id
_entity_poly.type
_entity_poly.pdbx_seq_one_letter_code
_entity_poly.pdbx_strand_id
1 'polypeptide(L)'
;MVACSFAVGAKRPNIVLIVSDDQGYRDLGCFGSDQVKTPHLDRLAEGGIKLTSFYVTWPACTPSRGSLLTGRYPQRNGIYDMIR
;
A
#
# COMPACT_ATOMS: atom_id res chain seq x y z
N MET A 1 -9.39 17.44 28.84
CA MET A 1 -7.98 17.02 28.89
C MET A 1 -7.98 15.49 28.86
N VAL A 2 -7.82 14.89 27.68
CA VAL A 2 -7.78 13.42 27.53
C VAL A 2 -6.33 13.00 27.63
N ALA A 3 -5.97 12.29 28.70
CA ALA A 3 -4.64 11.74 28.89
C ALA A 3 -4.47 10.53 27.97
N CYS A 4 -3.53 10.61 27.03
CA CYS A 4 -3.10 9.47 26.22
C CYS A 4 -1.98 8.75 26.96
N SER A 5 -2.27 7.56 27.48
CA SER A 5 -1.27 6.70 28.13
C SER A 5 -0.44 5.99 27.06
N PHE A 6 0.86 6.26 26.99
CA PHE A 6 1.79 5.48 26.18
C PHE A 6 2.08 4.17 26.93
N ALA A 7 1.53 3.06 26.43
CA ALA A 7 1.84 1.74 26.97
C ALA A 7 3.31 1.38 26.73
N VAL A 8 4.13 1.46 27.78
CA VAL A 8 5.43 0.80 27.87
C VAL A 8 5.17 -0.71 27.93
N GLY A 9 5.44 -1.44 26.84
CA GLY A 9 5.40 -2.90 26.84
C GLY A 9 4.91 -3.59 25.57
N ALA A 10 4.42 -2.87 24.55
CA ALA A 10 4.09 -3.52 23.28
C ALA A 10 5.38 -4.00 22.60
N LYS A 11 5.52 -5.33 22.41
CA LYS A 11 6.57 -5.90 21.56
C LYS A 11 6.53 -5.18 20.22
N ARG A 12 7.69 -4.76 19.71
CA ARG A 12 7.79 -4.11 18.39
C ARG A 12 7.11 -5.02 17.35
N PRO A 13 6.11 -4.53 16.61
CA PRO A 13 5.44 -5.35 15.62
C PRO A 13 6.39 -5.65 14.46
N ASN A 14 6.22 -6.82 13.85
CA ASN A 14 6.82 -7.10 12.55
C ASN A 14 5.98 -6.40 11.47
N ILE A 15 6.65 -5.72 10.55
CA ILE A 15 6.00 -5.04 9.42
C ILE A 15 6.30 -5.83 8.16
N VAL A 16 5.26 -6.29 7.47
CA VAL A 16 5.36 -6.94 6.16
C VAL A 16 4.69 -6.03 5.13
N LEU A 17 5.49 -5.51 4.19
CA LEU A 17 5.01 -4.68 3.09
C LEU A 17 4.93 -5.53 1.82
N ILE A 18 3.72 -5.77 1.34
CA ILE A 18 3.44 -6.50 0.09
C ILE A 18 3.06 -5.49 -0.98
N VAL A 19 3.78 -5.50 -2.11
CA VAL A 19 3.54 -4.60 -3.24
C VAL A 19 3.43 -5.45 -4.51
N SER A 20 2.29 -5.38 -5.16
CA SER A 20 2.03 -6.01 -6.47
C SER A 20 2.38 -5.03 -7.60
N ASP A 21 3.01 -5.52 -8.67
CA ASP A 21 3.26 -4.72 -9.88
C ASP A 21 2.02 -4.73 -10.78
N ASP A 22 1.72 -3.60 -11.42
CA ASP A 22 0.62 -3.41 -12.39
C ASP A 22 -0.78 -3.86 -11.94
N GLN A 23 -1.05 -3.93 -10.63
CA GLN A 23 -2.36 -4.33 -10.13
C GLN A 23 -3.40 -3.21 -10.27
N GLY A 24 -4.44 -3.47 -11.05
CA GLY A 24 -5.59 -2.59 -11.22
C GLY A 24 -6.54 -2.60 -10.01
N TYR A 25 -7.36 -1.56 -9.91
CA TYR A 25 -8.30 -1.40 -8.79
C TYR A 25 -9.35 -2.51 -8.73
N ARG A 26 -9.87 -2.98 -9.88
CA ARG A 26 -10.88 -4.05 -9.97
C ARG A 26 -10.28 -5.45 -10.16
N ASP A 27 -8.99 -5.64 -9.85
CA ASP A 27 -8.36 -6.96 -9.94
C ASP A 27 -8.58 -7.81 -8.68
N LEU A 28 -9.04 -7.20 -7.58
CA LEU A 28 -9.30 -7.90 -6.32
C LEU A 28 -10.79 -8.11 -6.08
N GLY A 29 -11.17 -9.28 -5.56
CA GLY A 29 -12.54 -9.60 -5.16
C GLY A 29 -13.11 -8.57 -4.18
N CYS A 30 -12.32 -8.14 -3.20
CA CYS A 30 -12.70 -7.12 -2.22
C CYS A 30 -12.95 -5.71 -2.81
N PHE A 31 -12.57 -5.47 -4.07
CA PHE A 31 -12.90 -4.27 -4.85
C PHE A 31 -13.91 -4.54 -5.98
N GLY A 32 -14.59 -5.69 -5.95
CA GLY A 32 -15.68 -6.04 -6.86
C GLY A 32 -15.22 -6.67 -8.18
N SER A 33 -14.07 -7.35 -8.18
CA SER A 33 -13.69 -8.28 -9.26
C SER A 33 -14.56 -9.53 -9.21
N ASP A 34 -15.08 -9.95 -10.35
CA ASP A 34 -15.79 -11.22 -10.56
C ASP A 34 -14.96 -12.22 -11.39
N GLN A 35 -13.83 -11.78 -11.97
CA GLN A 35 -12.98 -12.59 -12.84
C GLN A 35 -11.80 -13.22 -12.09
N VAL A 36 -11.14 -12.47 -11.21
CA VAL A 36 -9.93 -12.91 -10.51
C VAL A 36 -10.28 -13.34 -9.09
N LYS A 37 -9.87 -14.56 -8.71
CA LYS A 37 -10.10 -15.10 -7.37
C LYS A 37 -8.95 -14.72 -6.44
N THR A 38 -9.20 -13.87 -5.46
CA THR A 38 -8.19 -13.39 -4.49
C THR A 38 -8.52 -13.70 -3.02
N PRO A 39 -8.90 -14.95 -2.67
CA PRO A 39 -9.50 -15.26 -1.37
C PRO A 39 -8.59 -14.94 -0.16
N HIS A 40 -7.28 -14.92 -0.33
CA HIS A 40 -6.34 -14.55 0.73
C HIS A 40 -6.26 -13.04 0.96
N LEU A 41 -6.32 -12.24 -0.11
CA LEU A 41 -6.34 -10.78 -0.02
C LEU A 41 -7.72 -10.28 0.43
N ASP A 42 -8.79 -10.96 0.02
CA ASP A 42 -10.15 -10.66 0.46
C ASP A 42 -10.29 -10.86 1.97
N ARG A 43 -9.80 -11.99 2.49
CA ARG A 43 -9.73 -12.25 3.94
C ARG A 43 -8.88 -11.22 4.68
N LEU A 44 -7.76 -10.78 4.10
CA LEU A 44 -6.92 -9.75 4.69
C LEU A 44 -7.67 -8.40 4.78
N ALA A 45 -8.46 -8.06 3.77
CA ALA A 45 -9.28 -6.86 3.76
C ALA A 45 -10.44 -6.93 4.77
N GLU A 46 -11.07 -8.09 4.95
CA GLU A 46 -12.12 -8.31 5.95
C GLU A 46 -11.60 -8.20 7.40
N GLY A 47 -10.40 -8.73 7.65
CA GLY A 47 -9.77 -8.68 8.98
C GLY A 47 -9.01 -7.39 9.28
N GLY A 48 -9.04 -6.41 8.37
CA GLY A 48 -8.20 -5.22 8.44
C GLY A 48 -8.90 -3.95 7.96
N ILE A 49 -8.11 -3.01 7.43
CA ILE A 49 -8.61 -1.75 6.85
C ILE A 49 -8.41 -1.80 5.33
N LYS A 50 -9.48 -1.56 4.59
CA LYS A 50 -9.47 -1.41 3.14
C LYS A 50 -9.43 0.05 2.74
N LEU A 51 -8.44 0.45 1.96
CA LEU A 51 -8.32 1.81 1.43
C LEU A 51 -8.99 1.90 0.06
N THR A 52 -10.12 2.61 -0.04
CA THR A 52 -10.87 2.78 -1.30
C THR A 52 -10.39 3.93 -2.17
N SER A 53 -9.43 4.71 -1.67
CA SER A 53 -8.86 5.89 -2.34
C SER A 53 -7.35 5.98 -2.06
N PHE A 54 -6.63 4.91 -2.42
CA PHE A 54 -5.17 4.82 -2.29
C PHE A 54 -4.50 5.15 -3.62
N TYR A 55 -3.89 6.34 -3.71
CA TYR A 55 -3.29 6.84 -4.94
C TYR A 55 -1.77 6.68 -4.92
N VAL A 56 -1.21 6.23 -6.04
CA VAL A 56 0.23 6.32 -6.31
C VAL A 56 0.57 7.75 -6.73
N THR A 57 1.80 8.17 -6.45
CA THR A 57 2.31 9.49 -6.85
C THR A 57 2.69 9.58 -8.33
N TRP A 58 2.87 8.43 -9.00
CA TRP A 58 3.21 8.33 -10.41
C TRP A 58 2.71 7.00 -11.00
N PRO A 59 2.16 6.96 -12.23
CA PRO A 59 1.57 5.77 -12.82
C PRO A 59 2.59 4.77 -13.43
N ALA A 60 3.87 4.89 -13.12
CA ALA A 60 4.94 4.04 -13.66
C ALA A 60 5.74 3.40 -12.52
N CYS A 61 6.21 2.17 -12.73
CA CYS A 61 6.66 1.30 -11.66
C CYS A 61 7.87 1.86 -10.90
N THR A 62 8.91 2.33 -11.61
CA THR A 62 10.12 2.88 -11.00
C THR A 62 9.86 4.14 -10.15
N PRO A 63 9.24 5.21 -10.68
CA PRO A 63 8.93 6.40 -9.88
C PRO A 63 7.91 6.16 -8.76
N SER A 64 6.94 5.25 -8.96
CA SER A 64 5.99 4.83 -7.91
C SER A 64 6.72 4.15 -6.74
N ARG A 65 7.57 3.16 -7.02
CA ARG A 65 8.39 2.46 -6.02
C ARG A 65 9.39 3.40 -5.35
N GLY A 66 10.02 4.28 -6.12
CA GLY A 66 10.90 5.31 -5.59
C GLY A 66 10.19 6.20 -4.56
N SER A 67 8.95 6.57 -4.84
CA SER A 67 8.13 7.35 -3.91
C SER A 67 7.74 6.58 -2.66
N LEU A 68 7.39 5.29 -2.81
CA LEU A 68 7.06 4.39 -1.71
C LEU A 68 8.23 4.20 -0.74
N LEU A 69 9.44 3.99 -1.25
CA LEU A 69 10.64 3.74 -0.43
C LEU A 69 11.19 4.99 0.25
N THR A 70 11.01 6.15 -0.37
CA THR A 70 11.57 7.42 0.14
C THR A 70 10.57 8.26 0.91
N GLY A 71 9.27 7.96 0.81
CA GLY A 71 8.19 8.80 1.35
C GLY A 71 8.12 10.19 0.70
N ARG A 72 8.66 10.33 -0.52
CA ARG A 72 8.76 11.61 -1.23
C ARG A 72 8.18 11.48 -2.62
N TYR A 73 7.53 12.54 -3.09
CA TYR A 73 7.13 12.65 -4.50
C TYR A 73 8.33 12.48 -5.45
N PRO A 74 8.14 11.99 -6.68
CA PRO A 74 9.18 11.87 -7.71
C PRO A 74 10.02 13.14 -7.88
N GLN A 75 9.35 14.31 -7.85
CA GLN A 75 9.92 15.65 -7.90
C GLN A 75 10.90 15.98 -6.78
N ARG A 76 10.86 15.22 -5.69
CA ARG A 76 11.69 15.43 -4.51
C ARG A 76 12.71 14.31 -4.29
N ASN A 77 12.60 13.19 -5.00
CA ASN A 77 13.53 12.07 -4.89
C ASN A 77 14.38 11.84 -6.16
N GLY A 78 14.07 12.52 -7.27
CA GLY A 78 14.90 12.47 -8.47
C GLY A 78 14.56 11.34 -9.45
N ILE A 79 13.58 10.49 -9.13
CA ILE A 79 13.22 9.31 -9.92
C ILE A 79 11.99 9.66 -10.76
N TYR A 80 12.20 10.20 -11.96
CA TYR A 80 11.13 10.70 -12.83
C TYR A 80 10.77 9.75 -13.98
N ASP A 81 11.64 8.78 -14.25
CA ASP A 81 11.57 7.94 -15.44
C ASP A 81 11.78 6.47 -15.07
N MET A 82 11.51 5.60 -16.03
CA MET A 82 11.78 4.19 -15.96
C MET A 82 13.28 3.93 -15.99
N ILE A 83 13.85 3.66 -14.83
CA ILE A 83 15.18 3.05 -14.73
C ILE A 83 15.02 1.57 -15.07
N ARG A 84 15.77 1.11 -16.08
CA ARG A 84 15.72 -0.25 -16.60
C ARG A 84 16.98 -1.03 -16.22
#